data_AF-A0A8S0Z5X1-F1
#
_entry.id   AF-A0A8S0Z5X1-F1
#
_cell.length_a   1.000
_cell.length_b   1.000
_cell.length_c   1.000
_cell.angle_alpha   90.00
_cell.angle_beta   90.00
_cell.angle_gamma   90.00
#
_symmetry.space_group_name_H-M   'P 1'
#
loop_
_entity.id
_entity.type
_entity.pdbx_description
1 polymer ?
#
loop_
_entity_poly.entity_id
_entity_poly.type
_entity_poly.pdbx_seq_one_letter_code
_entity_poly.pdbx_strand_id
1 'polypeptide(L)'
;MEPVSISDMDIAYAVRSLPNWKSAGPDGLHNFWLKWLRSSHVRLASHFQSCLESGSLPSFMTTGLTHLVYKSGSATDPKNYRPITCLPTLYKLLTSILRDKITSHITNNSIISHSQNGCRGGARGTKELLIIDMTINQQVRRNRKDLSTCWIDYKKAYDSVPHTWLLRVMELYKIDTTLCTFMETCMRQWRTVLCYAGCRQSQGDGEYIMIKRGIFQGDSLSPLWFCLALNPLSTMLEGSGLGYRLQRDGKVISHLLYMDDLKLFASSSSILMNLLEITKTFSKCIRMEFGVDKCAIMHVKRGRVVESDRLELSDSTHFTCLSANETYKYLGMSQALGVNELNMKQSLQERFFSRLKKVLNSLLSGGNKKSSYIAYCIPNASSTFIGDEVIYSTKMWWSWFSKCQDPPQS
;
A
#
# COMPACT_ATOMS: atom_id res chain seq x y z
N MET A 1 -6.24 -24.75 3.27
CA MET A 1 -5.79 -24.50 1.89
C MET A 1 -5.47 -25.85 1.27
N GLU A 2 -5.76 -26.08 -0.01
CA GLU A 2 -5.27 -27.29 -0.69
C GLU A 2 -3.73 -27.29 -0.78
N PRO A 3 -3.07 -28.46 -0.84
CA PRO A 3 -1.63 -28.54 -1.00
C PRO A 3 -1.15 -27.74 -2.21
N VAL A 4 -0.11 -26.94 -2.01
CA VAL A 4 0.39 -26.05 -3.05
C VAL A 4 1.20 -26.84 -4.08
N SER A 5 0.83 -26.70 -5.34
CA SER A 5 1.58 -27.20 -6.48
C SER A 5 1.90 -26.08 -7.46
N ILE A 6 3.08 -26.17 -8.09
CA ILE A 6 3.60 -25.21 -9.05
C ILE A 6 3.75 -25.91 -10.40
N SER A 7 2.98 -25.46 -11.38
CA SER A 7 3.01 -25.96 -12.76
C SER A 7 3.74 -25.00 -13.72
N ASP A 8 4.07 -25.48 -14.91
CA ASP A 8 4.59 -24.65 -16.00
C ASP A 8 3.56 -23.60 -16.46
N MET A 9 2.27 -23.90 -16.37
CA MET A 9 1.19 -22.96 -16.63
C MET A 9 1.18 -21.79 -15.61
N ASP A 10 1.47 -22.07 -14.33
CA ASP A 10 1.61 -21.02 -13.32
C ASP A 10 2.78 -20.08 -13.67
N ILE A 11 3.90 -20.63 -14.12
CA ILE A 11 5.06 -19.86 -14.60
C ILE A 11 4.66 -18.99 -15.79
N ALA A 12 4.03 -19.59 -16.80
CA ALA A 12 3.65 -18.89 -18.03
C ALA A 12 2.68 -17.72 -17.75
N TYR A 13 1.70 -17.93 -16.87
CA TYR A 13 0.76 -16.90 -16.44
C TYR A 13 1.46 -15.77 -15.69
N ALA A 14 2.26 -16.11 -14.68
CA ALA A 14 2.97 -15.13 -13.87
C ALA A 14 3.91 -14.28 -14.73
N VAL A 15 4.74 -14.91 -15.56
CA VAL A 15 5.71 -14.25 -16.45
C VAL A 15 5.05 -13.28 -17.43
N ARG A 16 3.88 -13.62 -17.98
CA ARG A 16 3.14 -12.76 -18.93
C ARG A 16 2.78 -11.41 -18.32
N SER A 17 2.43 -11.38 -17.04
CA SER A 17 2.03 -10.17 -16.31
C SER A 17 3.20 -9.24 -15.93
N LEU A 18 4.44 -9.75 -15.93
CA LEU A 18 5.60 -9.00 -15.45
C LEU A 18 6.02 -7.88 -16.43
N PRO A 19 6.40 -6.68 -15.96
CA PRO A 19 6.94 -5.64 -16.84
C PRO A 19 8.35 -5.99 -17.33
N ASN A 20 8.63 -5.83 -18.63
CA ASN A 20 9.86 -6.33 -19.29
C ASN A 20 11.17 -5.84 -18.66
N TRP A 21 11.29 -4.52 -18.46
CA TRP A 21 12.54 -3.85 -18.08
C TRP A 21 12.55 -3.40 -16.62
N LYS A 22 11.90 -4.17 -15.73
CA LYS A 22 12.03 -3.94 -14.29
C LYS A 22 13.48 -4.19 -13.86
N SER A 23 13.97 -3.41 -12.89
CA SER A 23 15.31 -3.57 -12.34
C SER A 23 15.54 -5.00 -11.87
N ALA A 24 16.65 -5.59 -12.35
CA ALA A 24 17.09 -6.92 -11.96
C ALA A 24 17.64 -6.89 -10.53
N GLY A 25 17.60 -8.04 -9.87
CA GLY A 25 18.30 -8.24 -8.60
C GLY A 25 19.78 -8.58 -8.83
N PRO A 26 20.43 -9.18 -7.82
CA PRO A 26 21.80 -9.69 -7.98
C PRO A 26 21.95 -10.74 -9.08
N ASP A 27 20.86 -11.37 -9.52
CA ASP A 27 20.84 -12.35 -10.61
C ASP A 27 20.98 -11.75 -12.01
N GLY A 28 20.92 -10.42 -12.15
CA GLY A 28 21.07 -9.72 -13.44
C GLY A 28 19.98 -10.03 -14.48
N LEU A 29 18.95 -10.79 -14.10
CA LEU A 29 17.93 -11.29 -15.01
C LEU A 29 16.77 -10.30 -15.12
N HIS A 30 16.49 -9.82 -16.33
CA HIS A 30 15.28 -9.05 -16.61
C HIS A 30 14.10 -9.96 -16.98
N ASN A 31 12.89 -9.56 -16.58
CA ASN A 31 11.64 -10.27 -16.89
C ASN A 31 11.43 -10.48 -18.40
N PHE A 32 11.97 -9.58 -19.24
CA PHE A 32 11.98 -9.71 -20.69
C PHE A 32 12.43 -11.11 -21.13
N TRP A 33 13.57 -11.58 -20.63
CA TRP A 33 14.14 -12.87 -21.05
C TRP A 33 13.25 -14.05 -20.68
N LEU A 34 12.63 -14.03 -19.50
CA LEU A 34 11.69 -15.09 -19.08
C LEU A 34 10.47 -15.19 -20.00
N LYS A 35 10.01 -14.08 -20.60
CA LYS A 35 8.88 -14.08 -21.54
C LYS A 35 9.22 -14.73 -22.88
N TRP A 36 10.48 -14.60 -23.32
CA TRP A 36 10.95 -15.14 -24.59
C TRP A 36 11.45 -16.57 -24.46
N LEU A 37 12.10 -16.91 -23.34
CA LEU A 37 12.68 -18.23 -23.07
C LEU A 37 11.63 -19.21 -22.50
N ARG A 38 10.53 -19.43 -23.23
CA ARG A 38 9.42 -20.29 -22.78
C ARG A 38 9.83 -21.74 -22.53
N SER A 39 10.84 -22.23 -23.24
CA SER A 39 11.41 -23.57 -23.05
C SER A 39 11.96 -23.79 -21.63
N SER A 40 12.29 -22.71 -20.90
CA SER A 40 12.75 -22.80 -19.51
C SER A 40 11.62 -23.03 -18.49
N HIS A 41 10.35 -22.76 -18.86
CA HIS A 41 9.24 -22.71 -17.89
C HIS A 41 9.00 -24.05 -17.20
N VAL A 42 9.08 -25.16 -17.95
CA VAL A 42 8.92 -26.52 -17.40
C VAL A 42 9.99 -26.84 -16.36
N ARG A 43 11.26 -26.50 -16.64
CA ARG A 43 12.36 -26.72 -15.71
C ARG A 43 12.28 -25.82 -14.49
N LEU A 44 11.87 -24.56 -14.68
CA LEU A 44 11.65 -23.63 -13.57
C LEU A 44 10.52 -24.10 -12.64
N ALA A 45 9.40 -24.56 -13.20
CA ALA A 45 8.30 -25.12 -12.41
C ALA A 45 8.74 -26.31 -11.58
N SER A 46 9.42 -27.29 -12.20
CA SER A 46 9.96 -28.46 -11.51
C SER A 46 10.94 -28.07 -10.39
N HIS A 47 11.83 -27.11 -10.65
CA HIS A 47 12.78 -26.64 -9.65
C HIS A 47 12.08 -25.93 -8.49
N PHE A 48 11.11 -25.05 -8.77
CA PHE A 48 10.34 -24.37 -7.74
C PHE A 48 9.50 -25.33 -6.90
N GLN A 49 8.89 -26.34 -7.52
CA GLN A 49 8.17 -27.40 -6.83
C GLN A 49 9.11 -28.16 -5.89
N SER A 50 10.29 -28.55 -6.37
CA SER A 50 11.30 -29.22 -5.55
C SER A 50 11.80 -28.35 -4.38
N CYS A 51 11.96 -27.04 -4.59
CA CYS A 51 12.31 -26.10 -3.52
C CYS A 51 11.20 -26.01 -2.46
N LEU A 52 9.93 -25.99 -2.89
CA LEU A 52 8.78 -25.97 -1.99
C LEU A 52 8.71 -27.23 -1.14
N GLU A 53 8.85 -28.41 -1.75
CA GLU A 53 8.79 -29.72 -1.08
C GLU A 53 9.97 -29.96 -0.14
N SER A 54 11.19 -29.58 -0.57
CA SER A 54 12.39 -29.70 0.27
C SER A 54 12.47 -28.62 1.36
N GLY A 55 11.65 -27.58 1.28
CA GLY A 55 11.69 -26.43 2.17
C GLY A 55 12.97 -25.60 2.05
N SER A 56 13.73 -25.72 0.95
CA SER A 56 15.04 -25.11 0.78
C SER A 56 15.13 -24.32 -0.52
N LEU A 57 15.84 -23.18 -0.48
CA LEU A 57 16.08 -22.32 -1.63
C LEU A 57 17.57 -22.04 -1.79
N PRO A 58 18.11 -21.94 -3.02
CA PRO A 58 19.45 -21.45 -3.23
C PRO A 58 19.66 -20.07 -2.60
N SER A 59 20.77 -19.89 -1.88
CA SER A 59 21.04 -18.67 -1.11
C SER A 59 21.08 -17.39 -1.96
N PHE A 60 21.40 -17.50 -3.26
CA PHE A 60 21.37 -16.36 -4.17
C PHE A 60 19.94 -15.82 -4.37
N MET A 61 18.90 -16.65 -4.26
CA MET A 61 17.50 -16.26 -4.44
C MET A 61 16.96 -15.47 -3.23
N THR A 62 17.50 -15.69 -2.03
CA THR A 62 17.13 -14.98 -0.79
C THR A 62 18.02 -13.78 -0.48
N THR A 63 18.93 -13.43 -1.39
CA THR A 63 19.87 -12.31 -1.25
C THR A 63 19.38 -11.10 -2.04
N GLY A 64 19.10 -9.98 -1.37
CA GLY A 64 18.68 -8.72 -1.99
C GLY A 64 19.82 -7.70 -2.17
N LEU A 65 19.59 -6.72 -3.04
CA LEU A 65 20.40 -5.49 -3.12
C LEU A 65 19.56 -4.30 -2.66
N THR A 66 19.88 -3.69 -1.52
CA THR A 66 19.14 -2.56 -0.98
C THR A 66 19.76 -1.23 -1.41
N HIS A 67 18.99 -0.42 -2.13
CA HIS A 67 19.33 0.94 -2.49
C HIS A 67 18.60 1.94 -1.59
N LEU A 68 19.29 2.99 -1.15
CA LEU A 68 18.68 4.07 -0.37
C LEU A 68 18.17 5.17 -1.31
N VAL A 69 16.84 5.30 -1.40
CA VAL A 69 16.19 6.32 -2.23
C VAL A 69 15.79 7.51 -1.37
N TYR A 70 16.32 8.68 -1.71
CA TYR A 70 15.99 9.92 -1.00
C TYR A 70 14.50 10.29 -1.15
N LYS A 71 13.84 10.60 -0.04
CA LYS A 71 12.41 10.96 0.02
C LYS A 71 12.19 12.47 0.04
N SER A 72 12.68 13.16 1.06
CA SER A 72 12.45 14.59 1.34
C SER A 72 13.21 15.04 2.58
N GLY A 73 13.44 16.35 2.79
CA GLY A 73 14.02 16.89 4.02
C GLY A 73 15.50 17.24 3.88
N SER A 74 16.32 16.88 4.87
CA SER A 74 17.77 16.99 4.77
C SER A 74 18.36 15.70 4.19
N ALA A 75 19.23 15.82 3.20
CA ALA A 75 19.98 14.69 2.62
C ALA A 75 21.00 14.10 3.60
N THR A 76 21.32 14.78 4.70
CA THR A 76 22.26 14.27 5.72
C THR A 76 21.59 13.38 6.77
N ASP A 77 20.26 13.39 6.86
CA ASP A 77 19.52 12.57 7.82
C ASP A 77 19.11 11.23 7.18
N PRO A 78 19.62 10.08 7.66
CA PRO A 78 19.24 8.76 7.14
C PRO A 78 17.74 8.45 7.20
N LYS A 79 16.98 9.10 8.12
CA LYS A 79 15.51 8.92 8.22
C LYS A 79 14.77 9.40 6.97
N ASN A 80 15.40 10.26 6.18
CA ASN A 80 14.87 10.81 4.95
C ASN A 80 15.10 9.91 3.72
N TYR A 81 15.70 8.74 3.91
CA TYR A 81 15.90 7.74 2.86
C TYR A 81 14.96 6.55 3.05
N ARG A 82 14.48 6.01 1.93
CA ARG A 82 13.71 4.78 1.88
C ARG A 82 14.59 3.64 1.35
N PRO A 83 14.79 2.56 2.10
CA PRO A 83 15.43 1.37 1.57
C PRO A 83 14.50 0.68 0.56
N ILE A 84 14.99 0.45 -0.65
CA ILE A 84 14.31 -0.33 -1.69
C ILE A 84 15.20 -1.53 -2.02
N THR A 85 14.67 -2.75 -1.84
CA THR A 85 15.42 -3.97 -2.05
C THR A 85 15.11 -4.57 -3.42
N CYS A 86 16.10 -4.55 -4.31
CA CYS A 86 16.08 -5.26 -5.57
C CYS A 86 16.33 -6.75 -5.31
N LEU A 87 15.24 -7.52 -5.24
CA LEU A 87 15.30 -8.98 -5.11
C LEU A 87 15.56 -9.67 -6.46
N PRO A 88 16.15 -10.88 -6.43
CA PRO A 88 16.31 -11.72 -7.60
C PRO A 88 14.98 -11.91 -8.34
N THR A 89 15.04 -11.86 -9.65
CA THR A 89 13.88 -12.02 -10.53
C THR A 89 13.24 -13.39 -10.37
N LEU A 90 14.03 -14.46 -10.23
CA LEU A 90 13.50 -15.80 -9.97
C LEU A 90 12.76 -15.89 -8.63
N TYR A 91 13.26 -15.22 -7.58
CA TYR A 91 12.59 -15.17 -6.29
C TYR A 91 11.25 -14.45 -6.38
N LYS A 92 11.21 -13.28 -7.01
CA LYS A 92 9.96 -12.51 -7.21
C LYS A 92 8.94 -13.27 -8.06
N LEU A 93 9.40 -14.09 -9.01
CA LEU A 93 8.55 -14.95 -9.81
C LEU A 93 7.91 -16.03 -8.93
N LEU A 94 8.71 -16.76 -8.17
CA LEU A 94 8.23 -17.77 -7.23
C LEU A 94 7.23 -17.18 -6.22
N THR A 95 7.59 -16.08 -5.55
CA THR A 95 6.69 -15.43 -4.58
C THR A 95 5.43 -14.87 -5.23
N SER A 96 5.46 -14.48 -6.51
CA SER A 96 4.24 -14.08 -7.23
C SER A 96 3.27 -15.23 -7.46
N ILE A 97 3.78 -16.42 -7.77
CA ILE A 97 2.95 -17.63 -7.93
C ILE A 97 2.34 -18.03 -6.59
N LEU A 98 3.17 -18.06 -5.53
CA LEU A 98 2.71 -18.36 -4.18
C LEU A 98 1.66 -17.36 -3.69
N ARG A 99 1.86 -16.06 -3.98
CA ARG A 99 0.86 -15.01 -3.71
C ARG A 99 -0.47 -15.33 -4.38
N ASP A 100 -0.47 -15.73 -5.65
CA ASP A 100 -1.72 -16.00 -6.37
C ASP A 100 -2.47 -17.19 -5.78
N LYS A 101 -1.76 -18.27 -5.40
CA LYS A 101 -2.36 -19.42 -4.69
C LYS A 101 -2.93 -19.01 -3.32
N ILE A 102 -2.18 -18.23 -2.53
CA ILE A 102 -2.64 -17.73 -1.23
C ILE A 102 -3.86 -16.80 -1.40
N THR A 103 -3.84 -15.93 -2.41
CA THR A 103 -4.94 -14.99 -2.70
C THR A 103 -6.22 -15.72 -3.06
N SER A 104 -6.13 -16.79 -3.87
CA SER A 104 -7.27 -17.65 -4.19
C SER A 104 -7.86 -18.28 -2.92
N HIS A 105 -7.03 -18.85 -2.04
CA HIS A 105 -7.49 -19.40 -0.77
C HIS A 105 -8.19 -18.35 0.10
N ILE A 106 -7.60 -17.16 0.24
CA ILE A 106 -8.17 -16.05 1.02
C ILE A 106 -9.52 -15.59 0.48
N THR A 107 -9.62 -15.47 -0.84
CA THR A 107 -10.83 -14.97 -1.52
C THR A 107 -11.95 -16.01 -1.43
N ASN A 108 -11.65 -17.28 -1.72
CA ASN A 108 -12.63 -18.37 -1.67
C ASN A 108 -13.20 -18.58 -0.26
N ASN A 109 -12.43 -18.26 0.78
CA ASN A 109 -12.83 -18.40 2.18
C ASN A 109 -13.23 -17.06 2.83
N SER A 110 -13.32 -15.95 2.07
CA SER A 110 -13.70 -14.61 2.58
C SER A 110 -12.91 -14.17 3.84
N ILE A 111 -11.59 -14.40 3.85
CA ILE A 111 -10.76 -14.22 5.06
C ILE A 111 -10.44 -12.74 5.35
N ILE A 112 -10.20 -11.93 4.31
CA ILE A 112 -9.86 -10.51 4.48
C ILE A 112 -11.12 -9.70 4.79
N SER A 113 -11.06 -8.89 5.85
CA SER A 113 -12.16 -8.00 6.20
C SER A 113 -12.45 -6.97 5.10
N HIS A 114 -13.73 -6.61 4.97
CA HIS A 114 -14.19 -5.60 4.02
C HIS A 114 -13.56 -4.22 4.25
N SER A 115 -13.07 -3.95 5.45
CA SER A 115 -12.47 -2.68 5.86
C SER A 115 -10.99 -2.55 5.44
N GLN A 116 -10.35 -3.63 4.96
CA GLN A 116 -9.00 -3.64 4.40
C GLN A 116 -9.04 -3.60 2.86
N ASN A 117 -8.63 -2.46 2.30
CA ASN A 117 -8.72 -2.19 0.86
C ASN A 117 -7.35 -2.17 0.16
N GLY A 118 -6.24 -2.42 0.87
CA GLY A 118 -4.89 -2.38 0.29
C GLY A 118 -4.61 -3.46 -0.77
N CYS A 119 -5.03 -4.71 -0.51
CA CYS A 119 -4.69 -5.88 -1.33
C CYS A 119 -5.91 -6.68 -1.80
N ARG A 120 -7.12 -6.09 -1.74
CA ARG A 120 -8.35 -6.79 -2.12
C ARG A 120 -8.59 -6.69 -3.63
N GLY A 121 -8.67 -7.83 -4.31
CA GLY A 121 -9.04 -7.89 -5.73
C GLY A 121 -10.39 -7.21 -5.99
N GLY A 122 -10.47 -6.39 -7.04
CA GLY A 122 -11.69 -5.65 -7.40
C GLY A 122 -11.98 -4.39 -6.57
N ALA A 123 -11.22 -4.10 -5.51
CA ALA A 123 -11.36 -2.83 -4.78
C ALA A 123 -10.91 -1.65 -5.64
N ARG A 124 -11.58 -0.49 -5.52
CA ARG A 124 -11.18 0.74 -6.24
C ARG A 124 -10.00 1.46 -5.58
N GLY A 125 -9.23 0.74 -4.77
CA GLY A 125 -8.09 1.24 -3.99
C GLY A 125 -8.51 2.38 -3.07
N THR A 126 -7.67 3.41 -2.98
CA THR A 126 -7.87 4.58 -2.10
C THR A 126 -9.19 5.31 -2.34
N LYS A 127 -9.74 5.27 -3.56
CA LYS A 127 -10.99 5.97 -3.90
C LYS A 127 -12.17 5.50 -3.05
N GLU A 128 -12.27 4.20 -2.80
CA GLU A 128 -13.38 3.63 -2.01
C GLU A 128 -13.33 4.10 -0.55
N LEU A 129 -12.14 4.10 0.07
CA LEU A 129 -11.96 4.61 1.43
C LEU A 129 -12.24 6.11 1.52
N LEU A 130 -11.78 6.87 0.52
CA LEU A 130 -12.00 8.31 0.47
C LEU A 130 -13.49 8.64 0.33
N ILE A 131 -14.26 7.87 -0.46
CA ILE A 131 -15.72 8.06 -0.56
C ILE A 131 -16.38 7.80 0.79
N ILE A 132 -16.06 6.69 1.46
CA ILE A 132 -16.64 6.36 2.78
C ILE A 132 -16.34 7.49 3.78
N ASP A 133 -15.09 7.93 3.83
CA ASP A 133 -14.65 9.03 4.69
C ASP A 133 -15.39 10.34 4.39
N MET A 134 -15.54 10.70 3.11
CA MET A 134 -16.30 11.88 2.70
C MET A 134 -17.77 11.78 3.11
N THR A 135 -18.40 10.61 2.93
CA THR A 135 -19.80 10.39 3.31
C THR A 135 -20.00 10.54 4.82
N ILE A 136 -19.09 10.01 5.64
CA ILE A 136 -19.13 10.18 7.10
C ILE A 136 -19.02 11.67 7.45
N ASN A 137 -18.01 12.38 6.93
CA ASN A 137 -17.79 13.79 7.24
C ASN A 137 -18.97 14.69 6.79
N GLN A 138 -19.53 14.43 5.60
CA GLN A 138 -20.67 15.17 5.08
C GLN A 138 -21.92 14.97 5.95
N GLN A 139 -22.17 13.74 6.39
CA GLN A 139 -23.29 13.44 7.28
C GLN A 139 -23.12 14.15 8.64
N VAL A 140 -21.91 14.11 9.21
CA VAL A 140 -21.61 14.75 10.50
C VAL A 140 -21.87 16.25 10.44
N ARG A 141 -21.45 16.91 9.36
CA ARG A 141 -21.76 18.32 9.09
C ARG A 141 -23.26 18.58 8.94
N ARG A 142 -23.92 17.86 8.02
CA ARG A 142 -25.32 18.09 7.65
C ARG A 142 -26.27 17.87 8.83
N ASN A 143 -26.02 16.82 9.60
CA ASN A 143 -26.90 16.39 10.69
C ASN A 143 -26.45 16.91 12.05
N ARG A 144 -25.41 17.76 12.10
CA ARG A 144 -24.81 18.30 13.34
C ARG A 144 -24.54 17.20 14.37
N LYS A 145 -23.91 16.12 13.93
CA LYS A 145 -23.52 15.00 14.80
C LYS A 145 -22.12 15.23 15.38
N ASP A 146 -21.79 14.39 16.36
CA ASP A 146 -20.46 14.30 16.92
C ASP A 146 -19.66 13.21 16.19
N LEU A 147 -18.36 13.43 16.06
CA LEU A 147 -17.42 12.49 15.46
C LEU A 147 -16.06 12.68 16.14
N SER A 148 -15.35 11.59 16.38
CA SER A 148 -13.95 11.60 16.79
C SER A 148 -13.20 10.64 15.87
N THR A 149 -12.16 11.13 15.20
CA THR A 149 -11.35 10.32 14.28
C THR A 149 -9.90 10.34 14.70
N CYS A 150 -9.20 9.23 14.49
CA CYS A 150 -7.75 9.14 14.68
C CYS A 150 -7.09 8.56 13.44
N TRP A 151 -6.03 9.19 12.96
CA TRP A 151 -5.12 8.64 11.96
C TRP A 151 -3.92 8.03 12.67
N ILE A 152 -3.58 6.80 12.31
CA ILE A 152 -2.49 6.03 12.90
C ILE A 152 -1.55 5.61 11.77
N ASP A 153 -0.26 5.91 11.94
CA ASP A 153 0.84 5.51 11.06
C ASP A 153 1.79 4.61 11.84
N TYR A 154 2.18 3.46 11.29
CA TYR A 154 3.16 2.58 11.91
C TYR A 154 4.58 3.01 11.55
N LYS A 155 5.46 3.05 12.55
CA LYS A 155 6.87 3.37 12.36
C LYS A 155 7.55 2.24 11.56
N LYS A 156 8.03 2.61 10.37
CA LYS A 156 8.73 1.69 9.44
C LYS A 156 7.96 0.38 9.25
N ALA A 157 6.67 0.47 8.94
CA ALA A 157 5.72 -0.64 9.00
C ALA A 157 6.23 -1.96 8.39
N TYR A 158 6.74 -1.93 7.15
CA TYR A 158 7.27 -3.11 6.45
C TYR A 158 8.50 -3.70 7.13
N ASP A 159 9.39 -2.86 7.66
CA ASP A 159 10.63 -3.29 8.31
C ASP A 159 10.36 -3.80 9.76
N SER A 160 9.17 -3.50 10.29
CA SER A 160 8.77 -3.77 11.66
C SER A 160 7.94 -5.05 11.85
N VAL A 161 7.54 -5.78 10.80
CA VAL A 161 6.71 -6.99 11.03
C VAL A 161 7.57 -8.16 11.55
N PRO A 162 7.28 -8.76 12.72
CA PRO A 162 8.03 -9.93 13.18
C PRO A 162 7.75 -11.17 12.32
N HIS A 163 8.78 -11.94 12.00
CA HIS A 163 8.62 -13.19 11.25
C HIS A 163 7.78 -14.22 12.00
N THR A 164 7.92 -14.30 13.32
CA THR A 164 7.09 -15.16 14.16
C THR A 164 5.61 -14.82 14.07
N TRP A 165 5.26 -13.53 13.92
CA TRP A 165 3.87 -13.11 13.71
C TRP A 165 3.36 -13.51 12.32
N LEU A 166 4.18 -13.36 11.27
CA LEU A 166 3.81 -13.80 9.92
C LEU A 166 3.47 -15.29 9.89
N LEU A 167 4.31 -16.14 10.49
CA LEU A 167 4.04 -17.57 10.59
C LEU A 167 2.74 -17.86 11.34
N ARG A 168 2.53 -17.18 12.46
CA ARG A 168 1.29 -17.33 13.24
C ARG A 168 0.04 -16.91 12.47
N VAL A 169 0.15 -15.88 11.64
CA VAL A 169 -0.93 -15.41 10.75
C VAL A 169 -1.21 -16.42 9.64
N MET A 170 -0.18 -17.05 9.08
CA MET A 170 -0.37 -18.11 8.08
C MET A 170 -1.10 -19.32 8.69
N GLU A 171 -0.74 -19.73 9.90
CA GLU A 171 -1.44 -20.77 10.66
C GLU A 171 -2.90 -20.39 10.95
N LEU A 172 -3.13 -19.16 11.44
CA LEU A 172 -4.46 -18.64 11.76
C LEU A 172 -5.41 -18.73 10.55
N TYR A 173 -4.89 -18.47 9.35
CA TYR A 173 -5.66 -18.50 8.11
C TYR A 173 -5.62 -19.85 7.39
N LYS A 174 -5.12 -20.91 8.04
CA LYS A 174 -5.09 -22.28 7.52
C LYS A 174 -4.41 -22.36 6.15
N ILE A 175 -3.32 -21.61 6.00
CA ILE A 175 -2.41 -21.72 4.86
C ILE A 175 -1.71 -23.08 4.95
N ASP A 176 -1.40 -23.65 3.79
CA ASP A 176 -0.75 -24.95 3.67
C ASP A 176 0.54 -25.02 4.50
N THR A 177 0.73 -26.12 5.22
CA THR A 177 1.84 -26.30 6.18
C THR A 177 3.19 -26.42 5.48
N THR A 178 3.23 -27.01 4.29
CA THR A 178 4.44 -27.07 3.45
C THR A 178 4.87 -25.66 3.08
N LEU A 179 3.92 -24.82 2.65
CA LEU A 179 4.19 -23.42 2.35
C LEU A 179 4.61 -22.61 3.60
N CYS A 180 3.99 -22.82 4.76
CA CYS A 180 4.43 -22.19 6.01
C CYS A 180 5.89 -22.51 6.33
N THR A 181 6.27 -23.79 6.25
CA THR A 181 7.62 -24.28 6.51
C THR A 181 8.63 -23.72 5.50
N PHE A 182 8.28 -23.74 4.21
CA PHE A 182 9.09 -23.16 3.15
C PHE A 182 9.36 -21.67 3.37
N MET A 183 8.34 -20.92 3.74
CA MET A 183 8.46 -19.48 3.99
C MET A 183 9.26 -19.18 5.27
N GLU A 184 9.14 -20.00 6.31
CA GLU A 184 10.01 -19.93 7.49
C GLU A 184 11.49 -20.09 7.10
N THR A 185 11.83 -21.12 6.31
CA THR A 185 13.21 -21.33 5.85
C THR A 185 13.71 -20.17 5.01
N CYS A 186 12.88 -19.66 4.09
CA CYS A 186 13.20 -18.49 3.29
C CYS A 186 13.55 -17.29 4.18
N MET A 187 12.69 -16.97 5.16
CA MET A 187 12.88 -15.83 6.07
C MET A 187 14.18 -15.94 6.89
N ARG A 188 14.57 -17.15 7.31
CA ARG A 188 15.84 -17.38 8.02
C ARG A 188 17.08 -17.10 7.16
N GLN A 189 16.96 -17.27 5.84
CA GLN A 189 18.04 -17.04 4.88
C GLN A 189 18.05 -15.61 4.31
N TRP A 190 17.02 -14.81 4.58
CA TRP A 190 16.91 -13.46 4.04
C TRP A 190 18.08 -12.58 4.46
N ARG A 191 18.78 -12.06 3.46
CA ARG A 191 19.90 -11.16 3.64
C ARG A 191 19.94 -10.12 2.55
N THR A 192 20.57 -8.99 2.83
CA THR A 192 20.74 -7.92 1.85
C THR A 192 22.13 -7.32 1.90
N VAL A 193 22.54 -6.74 0.77
CA VAL A 193 23.75 -5.91 0.66
C VAL A 193 23.30 -4.47 0.45
N LEU A 194 23.86 -3.53 1.20
CA LEU A 194 23.56 -2.11 1.06
C LEU A 194 24.39 -1.51 -0.09
N CYS A 195 23.72 -0.95 -1.09
CA CYS A 195 24.34 -0.28 -2.22
C CYS A 195 24.32 1.24 -2.02
N TYR A 196 25.50 1.87 -1.94
CA TYR A 196 25.65 3.33 -1.95
C TYR A 196 26.24 3.82 -3.28
N ALA A 197 25.92 5.06 -3.67
CA ALA A 197 26.35 5.64 -4.94
C ALA A 197 27.89 5.66 -5.03
N GLY A 198 28.44 4.97 -6.03
CA GLY A 198 29.90 4.87 -6.28
C GLY A 198 30.48 3.46 -6.10
N CYS A 199 29.85 2.60 -5.29
CA CYS A 199 30.32 1.23 -5.13
C CYS A 199 29.68 0.33 -6.20
N ARG A 200 30.39 0.09 -7.31
CA ARG A 200 30.17 -1.11 -8.11
C ARG A 200 30.63 -2.29 -7.27
N GLN A 201 29.70 -3.21 -6.98
CA GLN A 201 29.91 -4.50 -6.31
C GLN A 201 31.39 -4.85 -6.04
N SER A 202 31.81 -4.89 -4.79
CA SER A 202 32.73 -5.97 -4.43
C SER A 202 31.88 -7.24 -4.44
N GLN A 203 31.96 -8.01 -5.53
CA GLN A 203 31.53 -9.41 -5.55
C GLN A 203 32.46 -10.30 -4.70
N GLY A 204 32.96 -9.78 -3.60
CA GLY A 204 33.81 -10.47 -2.63
C GLY A 204 33.38 -10.03 -1.24
N ASP A 205 32.96 -10.99 -0.44
CA ASP A 205 32.78 -10.94 1.02
C ASP A 205 32.26 -9.62 1.60
N GLY A 206 31.24 -9.02 0.96
CA GLY A 206 30.49 -7.95 1.59
C GLY A 206 29.77 -8.49 2.83
N GLU A 207 29.85 -7.77 3.96
CA GLU A 207 29.08 -8.10 5.15
C GLU A 207 27.58 -8.13 4.82
N TYR A 208 27.01 -9.33 4.73
CA TYR A 208 25.59 -9.50 4.52
C TYR A 208 24.82 -9.02 5.74
N ILE A 209 23.81 -8.17 5.53
CA ILE A 209 22.87 -7.77 6.58
C ILE A 209 21.76 -8.80 6.63
N MET A 210 21.73 -9.60 7.69
CA MET A 210 20.66 -10.58 7.94
C MET A 210 19.37 -9.87 8.31
N ILE A 211 18.27 -10.19 7.62
CA ILE A 211 16.96 -9.63 7.88
C ILE A 211 16.27 -10.47 8.97
N LYS A 212 16.38 -10.04 10.22
CA LYS A 212 15.76 -10.74 11.37
C LYS A 212 14.29 -10.33 11.63
N ARG A 213 13.85 -9.26 10.97
CA ARG A 213 12.53 -8.65 11.14
C ARG A 213 12.16 -7.88 9.88
N GLY A 214 10.88 -7.84 9.57
CA GLY A 214 10.32 -7.14 8.43
C GLY A 214 10.20 -8.01 7.20
N ILE A 215 9.58 -7.44 6.18
CA ILE A 215 9.34 -8.04 4.87
C ILE A 215 9.98 -7.19 3.79
N PHE A 216 10.35 -7.79 2.66
CA PHE A 216 11.04 -7.07 1.61
C PHE A 216 10.15 -6.06 0.89
N GLN A 217 10.56 -4.78 0.91
CA GLN A 217 9.96 -3.75 0.07
C GLN A 217 10.35 -3.97 -1.40
N GLY A 218 9.42 -4.50 -2.20
CA GLY A 218 9.62 -4.76 -3.63
C GLY A 218 9.33 -6.21 -4.05
N ASP A 219 9.12 -7.09 -3.07
CA ASP A 219 8.63 -8.45 -3.30
C ASP A 219 7.14 -8.47 -3.70
N SER A 220 6.76 -9.47 -4.47
CA SER A 220 5.40 -9.69 -4.97
C SER A 220 4.43 -10.12 -3.86
N LEU A 221 4.89 -10.92 -2.90
CA LEU A 221 4.05 -11.49 -1.83
C LEU A 221 3.93 -10.55 -0.62
N SER A 222 4.97 -9.77 -0.34
CA SER A 222 5.07 -8.89 0.82
C SER A 222 3.85 -7.98 1.06
N PRO A 223 3.25 -7.30 0.06
CA PRO A 223 2.03 -6.50 0.29
C PRO A 223 0.85 -7.30 0.81
N LEU A 224 0.64 -8.53 0.31
CA LEU A 224 -0.43 -9.41 0.77
C LEU A 224 -0.19 -9.84 2.22
N TRP A 225 1.03 -10.27 2.53
CA TRP A 225 1.43 -10.62 3.88
C TRP A 225 1.26 -9.49 4.89
N PHE A 226 1.61 -8.26 4.50
CA PHE A 226 1.40 -7.11 5.35
C PHE A 226 -0.08 -6.90 5.67
N CYS A 227 -0.95 -6.95 4.64
CA CYS A 227 -2.39 -6.85 4.83
C CYS A 227 -2.94 -7.96 5.73
N LEU A 228 -2.47 -9.20 5.55
CA LEU A 228 -2.87 -10.33 6.41
C LEU A 228 -2.38 -10.17 7.85
N ALA A 229 -1.18 -9.64 8.05
CA ALA A 229 -0.62 -9.40 9.38
C ALA A 229 -1.44 -8.39 10.20
N LEU A 230 -2.09 -7.43 9.53
CA LEU A 230 -2.98 -6.44 10.17
C LEU A 230 -4.46 -6.84 10.14
N ASN A 231 -4.85 -7.88 9.41
CA ASN A 231 -6.26 -8.28 9.29
C ASN A 231 -6.90 -8.68 10.64
N PRO A 232 -6.21 -9.34 11.60
CA PRO A 232 -6.80 -9.63 12.91
C PRO A 232 -7.21 -8.38 13.69
N LEU A 233 -6.47 -7.26 13.54
CA LEU A 233 -6.86 -5.97 14.12
C LEU A 233 -8.20 -5.50 13.56
N SER A 234 -8.40 -5.63 12.25
CA SER A 234 -9.68 -5.30 11.62
C SER A 234 -10.82 -6.10 12.22
N THR A 235 -10.62 -7.42 12.41
CA THR A 235 -11.61 -8.30 13.06
C THR A 235 -11.90 -7.89 14.49
N MET A 236 -10.89 -7.53 15.28
CA MET A 236 -11.07 -7.06 16.66
C MET A 236 -11.83 -5.74 16.74
N LEU A 237 -11.52 -4.78 15.86
CA LEU A 237 -12.19 -3.49 15.79
C LEU A 237 -13.66 -3.64 15.35
N GLU A 238 -13.94 -4.49 14.36
CA GLU A 238 -15.31 -4.80 13.93
C GLU A 238 -16.09 -5.56 15.00
N GLY A 239 -15.47 -6.55 15.64
CA GLY A 239 -16.08 -7.36 16.70
C GLY A 239 -16.38 -6.58 17.99
N SER A 240 -15.72 -5.44 18.22
CA SER A 240 -16.03 -4.56 19.34
C SER A 240 -17.42 -3.91 19.26
N GLY A 241 -18.02 -3.84 18.06
CA GLY A 241 -19.28 -3.12 17.82
C GLY A 241 -19.20 -1.59 18.00
N LEU A 242 -18.00 -1.07 18.29
CA LEU A 242 -17.73 0.35 18.49
C LEU A 242 -17.47 1.04 17.14
N GLY A 243 -17.85 2.31 17.02
CA GLY A 243 -17.51 3.10 15.84
C GLY A 243 -18.44 4.28 15.59
N TYR A 244 -18.49 4.73 14.33
CA TYR A 244 -19.44 5.72 13.86
C TYR A 244 -20.55 5.07 13.02
N ARG A 245 -21.80 5.48 13.23
CA ARG A 245 -22.96 4.91 12.52
C ARG A 245 -23.45 5.82 11.39
N LEU A 246 -23.38 5.32 10.15
CA LEU A 246 -23.69 6.09 8.93
C LEU A 246 -25.19 6.42 8.77
N GLN A 247 -26.11 5.64 9.36
CA GLN A 247 -27.56 5.91 9.37
C GLN A 247 -28.21 5.29 10.63
N ARG A 248 -29.49 5.54 10.93
CA ARG A 248 -30.13 4.95 12.14
C ARG A 248 -30.03 3.42 12.15
N ASP A 249 -30.24 2.78 10.99
CA ASP A 249 -30.13 1.33 10.79
C ASP A 249 -28.91 0.94 9.93
N GLY A 250 -27.94 1.84 9.81
CA GLY A 250 -26.76 1.64 8.98
C GLY A 250 -25.66 0.85 9.68
N LYS A 251 -24.71 0.34 8.89
CA LYS A 251 -23.48 -0.30 9.37
C LYS A 251 -22.69 0.64 10.28
N VAL A 252 -22.17 0.10 11.39
CA VAL A 252 -21.18 0.78 12.23
C VAL A 252 -19.81 0.64 11.58
N ILE A 253 -19.15 1.76 11.37
CA ILE A 253 -17.81 1.84 10.78
C ILE A 253 -16.85 2.19 11.90
N SER A 254 -16.03 1.23 12.31
CA SER A 254 -15.00 1.41 13.33
C SER A 254 -13.73 2.01 12.73
N HIS A 255 -13.36 1.58 11.52
CA HIS A 255 -12.10 1.94 10.90
C HIS A 255 -12.09 1.79 9.38
N LEU A 256 -11.05 2.37 8.77
CA LEU A 256 -10.65 2.19 7.39
C LEU A 256 -9.16 1.85 7.37
N LEU A 257 -8.80 0.77 6.68
CA LEU A 257 -7.43 0.29 6.59
C LEU A 257 -6.97 0.23 5.13
N TYR A 258 -5.84 0.88 4.83
CA TYR A 258 -5.18 0.80 3.54
C TYR A 258 -3.69 0.58 3.75
N MET A 259 -3.22 -0.67 3.57
CA MET A 259 -1.85 -1.03 3.94
C MET A 259 -1.57 -0.67 5.41
N ASP A 260 -0.63 0.23 5.67
CA ASP A 260 -0.22 0.74 6.97
C ASP A 260 -1.03 1.97 7.45
N ASP A 261 -1.76 2.63 6.54
CA ASP A 261 -2.63 3.75 6.88
C ASP A 261 -3.91 3.24 7.56
N LEU A 262 -4.05 3.49 8.86
CA LEU A 262 -5.23 3.18 9.65
C LEU A 262 -5.95 4.47 10.07
N LYS A 263 -7.24 4.55 9.76
CA LYS A 263 -8.12 5.62 10.24
C LYS A 263 -9.25 5.05 11.09
N LEU A 264 -9.37 5.49 12.33
CA LEU A 264 -10.44 5.13 13.26
C LEU A 264 -11.57 6.16 13.22
N PHE A 265 -12.80 5.69 13.43
CA PHE A 265 -14.01 6.51 13.49
C PHE A 265 -14.82 6.16 14.74
N ALA A 266 -15.24 7.18 15.50
CA ALA A 266 -16.04 7.02 16.70
C ALA A 266 -17.09 8.11 16.81
N SER A 267 -18.25 7.81 17.38
CA SER A 267 -19.28 8.83 17.68
C SER A 267 -18.95 9.72 18.88
N SER A 268 -17.95 9.35 19.70
CA SER A 268 -17.50 10.14 20.86
C SER A 268 -16.02 9.92 21.15
N SER A 269 -15.43 10.81 21.95
CA SER A 269 -14.04 10.68 22.41
C SER A 269 -13.81 9.42 23.25
N SER A 270 -14.78 9.03 24.09
CA SER A 270 -14.67 7.82 24.91
C SER A 270 -14.64 6.55 24.05
N ILE A 271 -15.46 6.48 23.01
CA ILE A 271 -15.45 5.37 22.06
C ILE A 271 -14.14 5.34 21.28
N LEU A 272 -13.62 6.50 20.87
CA LEU A 272 -12.32 6.58 20.20
C LEU A 272 -11.21 6.02 21.09
N MET A 273 -11.22 6.32 22.40
CA MET A 273 -10.24 5.80 23.34
C MET A 273 -10.28 4.28 23.46
N ASN A 274 -11.46 3.68 23.48
CA ASN A 274 -11.59 2.22 23.50
C ASN A 274 -11.05 1.59 22.20
N LEU A 275 -11.33 2.17 21.03
CA LEU A 275 -10.78 1.71 19.75
C LEU A 275 -9.25 1.86 19.70
N LEU A 276 -8.71 2.94 20.26
CA LEU A 276 -7.27 3.15 20.40
C LEU A 276 -6.63 2.12 21.30
N GLU A 277 -7.28 1.75 22.41
CA GLU A 277 -6.77 0.75 23.34
C GLU A 277 -6.70 -0.65 22.72
N ILE A 278 -7.73 -1.03 21.95
CA ILE A 278 -7.72 -2.26 21.14
C ILE A 278 -6.52 -2.22 20.18
N THR A 279 -6.34 -1.10 19.46
CA THR A 279 -5.29 -0.95 18.46
C THR A 279 -3.90 -1.02 19.08
N LYS A 280 -3.68 -0.37 20.23
CA LYS A 280 -2.42 -0.42 20.98
C LYS A 280 -2.12 -1.80 21.52
N THR A 281 -3.10 -2.45 22.14
CA THR A 281 -2.93 -3.78 22.72
C THR A 281 -2.51 -4.75 21.63
N PHE A 282 -3.20 -4.73 20.48
CA PHE A 282 -2.81 -5.51 19.31
C PHE A 282 -1.39 -5.17 18.84
N SER A 283 -1.07 -3.88 18.69
CA SER A 283 0.24 -3.41 18.23
C SER A 283 1.38 -3.88 19.13
N LYS A 284 1.18 -3.85 20.45
CA LYS A 284 2.11 -4.34 21.46
C LYS A 284 2.32 -5.85 21.33
N CYS A 285 1.25 -6.63 21.12
CA CYS A 285 1.33 -8.07 20.91
C CYS A 285 2.17 -8.43 19.67
N ILE A 286 1.99 -7.70 18.57
CA ILE A 286 2.77 -7.90 17.34
C ILE A 286 4.10 -7.10 17.34
N ARG A 287 4.44 -6.48 18.47
CA ARG A 287 5.65 -5.66 18.71
C ARG A 287 5.83 -4.48 17.76
N MET A 288 4.79 -4.01 17.08
CA MET A 288 4.86 -2.86 16.17
C MET A 288 4.58 -1.56 16.91
N GLU A 289 5.30 -0.50 16.55
CA GLU A 289 5.22 0.82 17.18
C GLU A 289 4.54 1.83 16.27
N PHE A 290 3.81 2.78 16.87
CA PHE A 290 3.27 3.92 16.14
C PHE A 290 4.36 4.97 15.86
N GLY A 291 4.29 5.59 14.69
CA GLY A 291 5.02 6.81 14.38
C GLY A 291 4.25 8.01 14.94
N VAL A 292 4.34 8.22 16.26
CA VAL A 292 3.54 9.19 17.03
C VAL A 292 3.48 10.58 16.37
N ASP A 293 4.60 11.06 15.83
CA ASP A 293 4.71 12.38 15.15
C ASP A 293 3.78 12.53 13.94
N LYS A 294 3.35 11.41 13.37
CA LYS A 294 2.43 11.37 12.23
C LYS A 294 1.02 10.94 12.63
N CYS A 295 0.80 10.50 13.87
CA CYS A 295 -0.54 10.20 14.35
C CYS A 295 -1.26 11.51 14.67
N ALA A 296 -2.54 11.58 14.34
CA ALA A 296 -3.36 12.76 14.60
C ALA A 296 -4.77 12.38 15.03
N ILE A 297 -5.40 13.23 15.83
CA ILE A 297 -6.79 13.11 16.27
C ILE A 297 -7.56 14.34 15.82
N MET A 298 -8.83 14.16 15.48
CA MET A 298 -9.77 15.26 15.23
C MET A 298 -11.08 14.98 15.96
N HIS A 299 -11.53 15.97 16.72
CA HIS A 299 -12.82 15.94 17.40
C HIS A 299 -13.80 16.92 16.75
N VAL A 300 -15.04 16.46 16.64
CA VAL A 300 -16.13 17.19 16.03
C VAL A 300 -17.30 17.13 17.00
N LYS A 301 -17.82 18.30 17.38
CA LYS A 301 -19.07 18.40 18.13
C LYS A 301 -20.08 19.22 17.35
N ARG A 302 -21.30 18.70 17.24
CA ARG A 302 -22.42 19.34 16.52
C ARG A 302 -22.04 19.80 15.10
N GLY A 303 -21.25 18.99 14.39
CA GLY A 303 -20.80 19.28 13.03
C GLY A 303 -19.73 20.38 12.89
N ARG A 304 -19.02 20.74 13.97
CA ARG A 304 -17.88 21.67 13.94
C ARG A 304 -16.67 21.04 14.61
N VAL A 305 -15.48 21.27 14.06
CA VAL A 305 -14.21 20.86 14.70
C VAL A 305 -14.10 21.61 16.01
N VAL A 306 -13.73 20.90 17.07
CA VAL A 306 -13.51 21.48 18.39
C VAL A 306 -12.06 21.25 18.76
N GLU A 307 -11.39 22.30 19.20
CA GLU A 307 -10.08 22.18 19.82
C GLU A 307 -10.22 21.43 21.14
N SER A 308 -9.44 20.37 21.28
CA SER A 308 -9.29 19.62 22.52
C SER A 308 -7.83 19.69 22.91
N ASP A 309 -7.57 19.72 24.21
CA ASP A 309 -6.22 19.52 24.72
C ASP A 309 -5.68 18.16 24.24
N ARG A 310 -4.35 18.08 24.16
CA ARG A 310 -3.62 16.88 23.72
C ARG A 310 -4.18 15.67 24.44
N LEU A 311 -4.58 14.66 23.68
CA LEU A 311 -5.15 13.47 24.27
C LEU A 311 -4.01 12.64 24.86
N GLU A 312 -3.90 12.66 26.18
CA GLU A 312 -2.97 11.80 26.92
C GLU A 312 -3.48 10.37 26.88
N LEU A 313 -2.73 9.55 26.16
CA LEU A 313 -2.83 8.13 26.29
C LEU A 313 -2.13 7.72 27.59
N SER A 314 -2.65 6.67 28.25
CA SER A 314 -2.22 6.11 29.54
C SER A 314 -0.70 5.98 29.77
N ASP A 315 0.11 5.97 28.71
CA ASP A 315 1.57 5.76 28.74
C ASP A 315 2.38 6.93 28.14
N SER A 316 2.02 8.21 28.40
CA SER A 316 2.77 9.41 27.93
C SER A 316 2.90 9.56 26.40
N THR A 317 2.08 8.86 25.62
CA THR A 317 2.04 8.98 24.16
C THR A 317 1.10 10.11 23.77
N HIS A 318 1.62 11.18 23.17
CA HIS A 318 0.82 12.35 22.80
C HIS A 318 0.52 12.33 21.30
N PHE A 319 -0.75 12.24 20.92
CA PHE A 319 -1.17 12.46 19.53
C PHE A 319 -1.50 13.92 19.30
N THR A 320 -1.14 14.42 18.12
CA THR A 320 -1.48 15.79 17.73
C THR A 320 -2.99 15.91 17.56
N CYS A 321 -3.64 16.80 18.31
CA CYS A 321 -5.05 17.11 18.10
C CYS A 321 -5.17 18.24 17.07
N LEU A 322 -5.86 17.99 15.96
CA LEU A 322 -6.04 18.97 14.89
C LEU A 322 -7.06 20.03 15.31
N SER A 323 -6.69 21.29 15.14
CA SER A 323 -7.56 22.45 15.24
C SER A 323 -8.45 22.62 14.00
N ALA A 324 -9.39 23.56 14.04
CA ALA A 324 -10.32 23.81 12.93
C ALA A 324 -9.63 24.25 11.62
N ASN A 325 -8.42 24.82 11.71
CA ASN A 325 -7.66 25.36 10.58
C ASN A 325 -6.59 24.39 10.07
N GLU A 326 -6.33 23.31 10.79
CA GLU A 326 -5.33 22.31 10.42
C GLU A 326 -5.92 21.23 9.52
N THR A 327 -5.05 20.63 8.71
CA THR A 327 -5.43 19.52 7.83
C THR A 327 -4.47 18.37 7.99
N TYR A 328 -4.99 17.14 7.86
CA TYR A 328 -4.18 15.93 7.85
C TYR A 328 -4.10 15.34 6.45
N LYS A 329 -2.90 15.01 5.98
CA LYS A 329 -2.71 14.40 4.67
C LYS A 329 -2.93 12.89 4.74
N TYR A 330 -4.09 12.42 4.29
CA TYR A 330 -4.46 11.01 4.25
C TYR A 330 -4.64 10.53 2.82
N LEU A 331 -3.98 9.42 2.45
CA LEU A 331 -4.03 8.83 1.09
C LEU A 331 -3.75 9.84 -0.04
N GLY A 332 -2.89 10.83 0.24
CA GLY A 332 -2.52 11.88 -0.70
C GLY A 332 -3.44 13.09 -0.75
N MET A 333 -4.53 13.12 0.04
CA MET A 333 -5.49 14.22 0.11
C MET A 333 -5.46 14.91 1.48
N SER A 334 -5.51 16.24 1.50
CA SER A 334 -5.63 16.99 2.75
C SER A 334 -7.06 16.94 3.27
N GLN A 335 -7.22 16.42 4.49
CA GLN A 335 -8.50 16.24 5.16
C GLN A 335 -8.64 17.25 6.30
N ALA A 336 -9.77 17.95 6.34
CA ALA A 336 -10.32 18.59 7.53
C ALA A 336 -11.69 17.95 7.84
N LEU A 337 -12.61 18.67 8.49
CA LEU A 337 -14.03 18.26 8.58
C LEU A 337 -14.74 18.12 7.22
N GLY A 338 -14.01 18.21 6.12
CA GLY A 338 -14.42 17.96 4.76
C GLY A 338 -13.20 18.11 3.87
N VAL A 339 -13.37 17.83 2.59
CA VAL A 339 -12.33 18.11 1.60
C VAL A 339 -12.28 19.62 1.37
N ASN A 340 -11.12 20.24 1.49
CA ASN A 340 -10.95 21.61 1.03
C ASN A 340 -10.89 21.59 -0.51
N GLU A 341 -12.06 21.53 -1.16
CA GLU A 341 -12.20 21.35 -2.61
C GLU A 341 -11.41 22.40 -3.40
N LEU A 342 -11.30 23.62 -2.88
CA LEU A 342 -10.55 24.70 -3.50
C LEU A 342 -9.04 24.41 -3.47
N ASN A 343 -8.48 24.11 -2.31
CA ASN A 343 -7.04 23.77 -2.18
C ASN A 343 -6.69 22.50 -2.95
N MET A 344 -7.63 21.54 -3.01
CA MET A 344 -7.48 20.32 -3.79
C MET A 344 -7.45 20.62 -5.30
N LYS A 345 -8.40 21.40 -5.82
CA LYS A 345 -8.42 21.85 -7.22
C LYS A 345 -7.13 22.60 -7.56
N GLN A 346 -6.67 23.51 -6.70
CA GLN A 346 -5.42 24.25 -6.88
C GLN A 346 -4.19 23.33 -6.90
N SER A 347 -4.00 22.48 -5.88
CA SER A 347 -2.89 21.53 -5.85
C SER A 347 -2.88 20.57 -7.05
N LEU A 348 -4.04 20.22 -7.59
CA LEU A 348 -4.15 19.37 -8.76
C LEU A 348 -3.76 20.13 -10.03
N GLN A 349 -4.26 21.36 -10.19
CA GLN A 349 -3.90 22.24 -11.29
C GLN A 349 -2.38 22.47 -11.30
N GLU A 350 -1.79 22.85 -10.17
CA GLU A 350 -0.35 23.05 -10.05
C GLU A 350 0.45 21.81 -10.44
N ARG A 351 0.07 20.62 -9.95
CA ARG A 351 0.73 19.36 -10.32
C ARG A 351 0.55 19.04 -11.81
N PHE A 352 -0.64 19.25 -12.35
CA PHE A 352 -0.93 19.02 -13.76
C PHE A 352 -0.10 19.94 -14.65
N PHE A 353 -0.14 21.26 -14.40
CA PHE A 353 0.62 22.24 -15.16
C PHE A 353 2.13 22.07 -14.99
N SER A 354 2.62 21.71 -13.80
CA SER A 354 4.02 21.38 -13.58
C SER A 354 4.47 20.19 -14.45
N ARG A 355 3.67 19.13 -14.51
CA ARG A 355 3.95 17.97 -15.38
C ARG A 355 3.86 18.32 -16.85
N LEU A 356 2.82 19.06 -17.25
CA LEU A 356 2.64 19.50 -18.61
C LEU A 356 3.83 20.34 -19.09
N LYS A 357 4.28 21.30 -18.27
CA LYS A 357 5.46 22.12 -18.55
C LYS A 357 6.71 21.26 -18.75
N LYS A 358 6.91 20.22 -17.92
CA LYS A 358 8.02 19.26 -18.09
C LYS A 358 7.93 18.49 -19.42
N VAL A 359 6.74 18.04 -19.82
CA VAL A 359 6.55 17.31 -21.09
C VAL A 359 6.77 18.25 -22.28
N LEU A 360 6.19 19.44 -22.26
CA LEU A 360 6.31 20.41 -23.36
C LEU A 360 7.76 20.89 -23.54
N ASN A 361 8.48 21.14 -22.44
CA ASN A 361 9.87 21.58 -22.46
C ASN A 361 10.88 20.44 -22.68
N SER A 362 10.42 19.18 -22.74
CA SER A 362 11.31 18.07 -23.04
C SER A 362 11.74 18.06 -24.51
N LEU A 363 12.89 17.43 -24.77
CA LEU A 363 13.41 17.17 -26.12
C LEU A 363 12.74 15.96 -26.81
N LEU A 364 11.61 15.47 -26.27
CA LEU A 364 10.88 14.35 -26.85
C LEU A 364 10.31 14.73 -28.22
N SER A 365 10.26 13.76 -29.13
CA SER A 365 9.55 13.91 -30.41
C SER A 365 8.05 14.18 -30.19
N GLY A 366 7.36 14.78 -31.16
CA GLY A 366 5.93 15.11 -31.03
C GLY A 366 5.06 13.90 -30.64
N GLY A 367 5.32 12.73 -31.22
CA GLY A 367 4.65 11.48 -30.84
C GLY A 367 4.91 11.08 -29.39
N ASN A 368 6.16 11.17 -28.93
CA ASN A 368 6.52 10.85 -27.55
C ASN A 368 6.00 11.88 -26.54
N LYS A 369 5.86 13.15 -26.93
CA LYS A 369 5.18 14.18 -26.13
C LYS A 369 3.70 13.86 -25.96
N LYS A 370 3.01 13.43 -27.03
CA LYS A 370 1.61 12.97 -26.97
C LYS A 370 1.46 11.76 -26.04
N SER A 371 2.30 10.75 -26.20
CA SER A 371 2.29 9.56 -25.33
C SER A 371 2.59 9.93 -23.88
N SER A 372 3.55 10.81 -23.63
CA SER A 372 3.88 11.30 -22.28
C SER A 372 2.75 12.11 -21.69
N TYR A 373 2.08 12.97 -22.45
CA TYR A 373 0.90 13.70 -21.98
C TYR A 373 -0.19 12.72 -21.48
N ILE A 374 -0.51 11.71 -22.29
CA ILE A 374 -1.52 10.71 -21.95
C ILE A 374 -1.10 9.86 -20.72
N ALA A 375 0.16 9.44 -20.66
CA ALA A 375 0.63 8.53 -19.61
C ALA A 375 1.06 9.23 -18.30
N TYR A 376 1.47 10.50 -18.36
CA TYR A 376 2.07 11.22 -17.22
C TYR A 376 1.24 12.40 -16.73
N CYS A 377 0.56 13.13 -17.62
CA CYS A 377 -0.25 14.29 -17.26
C CYS A 377 -1.71 13.91 -16.92
N ILE A 378 -2.37 13.11 -17.78
CA ILE A 378 -3.80 12.77 -17.62
C ILE A 378 -4.13 11.97 -16.34
N PRO A 379 -3.34 10.97 -15.88
CA PRO A 379 -3.71 10.17 -14.70
C PRO A 379 -3.84 10.98 -13.41
N ASN A 380 -3.21 12.16 -13.33
CA ASN A 380 -3.40 13.10 -12.22
C ASN A 380 -4.79 13.74 -12.21
N ALA A 381 -5.44 13.89 -13.37
CA ALA A 381 -6.77 14.47 -13.48
C ALA A 381 -7.86 13.43 -13.20
N SER A 382 -7.73 12.21 -13.72
CA SER A 382 -8.75 11.14 -13.64
C SER A 382 -8.82 10.41 -12.28
N SER A 383 -7.81 10.55 -11.43
CA SER A 383 -7.82 9.97 -10.08
C SER A 383 -8.77 10.68 -9.11
N THR A 384 -9.37 11.82 -9.52
CA THR A 384 -9.75 12.85 -8.55
C THR A 384 -11.16 13.43 -8.70
N PHE A 385 -11.89 13.10 -9.77
CA PHE A 385 -13.30 13.52 -9.92
C PHE A 385 -14.23 12.64 -9.05
N ILE A 386 -14.41 13.01 -7.78
CA ILE A 386 -15.30 12.36 -6.79
C ILE A 386 -16.48 13.28 -6.39
N GLY A 387 -16.68 14.43 -7.06
CA GLY A 387 -17.89 15.26 -6.90
C GLY A 387 -18.71 15.30 -8.19
N ASP A 388 -20.05 15.20 -8.05
CA ASP A 388 -21.24 15.32 -8.93
C ASP A 388 -21.16 15.43 -10.49
N GLU A 389 -20.01 15.58 -11.13
CA GLU A 389 -19.87 15.71 -12.59
C GLU A 389 -19.23 14.48 -13.26
N VAL A 390 -19.68 13.27 -12.92
CA VAL A 390 -19.09 12.03 -13.46
C VAL A 390 -19.56 11.67 -14.89
N ILE A 391 -20.46 12.43 -15.53
CA ILE A 391 -21.02 12.00 -16.84
C ILE A 391 -20.65 12.91 -18.03
N TYR A 392 -20.14 14.13 -17.83
CA TYR A 392 -20.00 15.08 -18.94
C TYR A 392 -18.61 15.20 -19.59
N SER A 393 -17.52 14.80 -18.92
CA SER A 393 -16.17 15.17 -19.38
C SER A 393 -15.69 14.42 -20.63
N THR A 394 -16.07 13.15 -20.83
CA THR A 394 -15.66 12.39 -22.03
C THR A 394 -16.38 12.83 -23.30
N LYS A 395 -17.64 13.28 -23.21
CA LYS A 395 -18.38 13.81 -24.37
C LYS A 395 -17.98 15.25 -24.73
N MET A 396 -17.73 16.11 -23.73
CA MET A 396 -17.29 17.48 -23.98
C MET A 396 -15.87 17.53 -24.58
N TRP A 397 -14.96 16.66 -24.14
CA TRP A 397 -13.58 16.63 -24.65
C TRP A 397 -13.47 16.04 -26.06
N TRP A 398 -14.27 15.04 -26.41
CA TRP A 398 -14.34 14.55 -27.79
C TRP A 398 -14.94 15.60 -28.74
N SER A 399 -15.96 16.34 -28.30
CA SER A 399 -16.55 17.44 -29.06
C SER A 399 -15.55 18.58 -29.33
N TRP A 400 -14.68 18.88 -28.37
CA TRP A 400 -13.58 19.85 -28.54
C TRP A 400 -12.48 19.31 -29.47
N PHE A 401 -12.13 18.02 -29.36
CA PHE A 401 -11.12 17.39 -30.21
C PHE A 401 -11.55 17.27 -31.68
N SER A 402 -12.84 17.02 -31.95
CA SER A 402 -13.39 17.03 -33.32
C SER A 402 -13.37 18.42 -33.96
N LYS A 403 -13.58 19.50 -33.19
CA LYS A 403 -13.51 20.89 -33.69
C LYS A 403 -12.09 21.35 -34.01
N CYS A 404 -11.06 20.69 -33.50
CA CYS A 404 -9.66 21.00 -33.79
C CYS A 404 -9.08 20.21 -34.98
N GLN A 405 -9.87 19.37 -35.64
CA GLN A 405 -9.44 18.59 -36.81
C GLN A 405 -9.94 19.15 -38.16
N ASP A 406 -10.80 20.17 -38.16
CA ASP A 406 -11.19 20.83 -39.42
C ASP A 406 -10.12 21.86 -39.81
N PRO A 407 -9.49 21.74 -41.01
CA PRO A 407 -8.58 22.76 -41.50
C PRO A 407 -9.37 24.04 -41.83
N PRO A 408 -8.75 25.24 -41.73
CA PRO A 408 -9.40 26.47 -42.14
C PRO A 408 -9.77 26.36 -43.62
N GLN A 409 -11.08 26.42 -43.92
CA GLN A 409 -11.56 26.58 -45.28
C GLN A 409 -11.06 27.92 -45.81
N SER A 410 -10.19 27.87 -46.81
CA SER A 410 -9.86 28.97 -47.72
C SER A 410 -10.86 29.01 -48.86
#